data_AF-A0A1M6IUL4-F1
#
_entry.id   AF-A0A1M6IUL4-F1
#
_cell.length_a   1.000
_cell.length_b   1.000
_cell.length_c   1.000
_cell.angle_alpha   90.00
_cell.angle_beta   90.00
_cell.angle_gamma   90.00
#
_symmetry.space_group_name_H-M   'P 1'
#
loop_
_entity.id
_entity.type
_entity.pdbx_description
1 polymer ?
#
loop_
_entity_poly.entity_id
_entity_poly.type
_entity_poly.pdbx_seq_one_letter_code
_entity_poly.pdbx_strand_id
1 'polypeptide(L)'
;MNETKDLTPAEITSATIAIGIRKVKIRKLNQFILAILGGAFIAFAAEGSNMAAFNLFAKPETYGLGKALAGAIFGTGLMLVIIAGAELFTGNVLILAGIFSRKVKIEEMLTNWVLVYIGNFVGAILIAYMMVQSGLFNSGANGLGAATLKIAVYKVGLDFMPALFLGLMCNWLVCLAVWMSFGSKNIVGKVFAIFFPIWLFITSGFEHSIANMYYIPAGILAKSNEAWVAASGLSAEQLANLNWGSFVTSNLIPVTLGNIIGGGVFVALLYWFTYTKNTN
;
A
#
# COMPACT_ATOMS: atom_id res chain seq x y z
N MET A 1 -4.86 37.11 -6.43
CA MET A 1 -4.43 35.89 -5.72
C MET A 1 -4.27 34.78 -6.75
N ASN A 2 -3.04 34.39 -7.10
CA ASN A 2 -2.80 33.27 -8.03
C ASN A 2 -3.00 31.96 -7.26
N GLU A 3 -4.24 31.45 -7.23
CA GLU A 3 -4.59 30.15 -6.64
C GLU A 3 -4.06 28.94 -7.44
N THR A 4 -3.28 29.18 -8.50
CA THR A 4 -2.86 28.21 -9.51
C THR A 4 -1.38 27.82 -9.45
N LYS A 5 -0.58 28.35 -8.51
CA LYS A 5 0.84 28.01 -8.43
C LYS A 5 1.06 26.74 -7.60
N ASP A 6 1.71 25.74 -8.21
CA ASP A 6 2.17 24.55 -7.51
C ASP A 6 3.23 24.91 -6.46
N LEU A 7 3.30 24.10 -5.40
CA LEU A 7 4.22 24.34 -4.28
C LEU A 7 5.66 23.92 -4.63
N THR A 8 6.62 24.71 -4.17
CA THR A 8 8.04 24.34 -4.14
C THR A 8 8.29 23.22 -3.12
N PRO A 9 9.41 22.47 -3.23
CA PRO A 9 9.75 21.43 -2.25
C PRO A 9 9.77 21.89 -0.77
N ALA A 10 10.18 23.13 -0.50
CA ALA A 10 10.14 23.68 0.85
C ALA A 10 8.71 23.92 1.36
N GLU A 11 7.83 24.42 0.49
CA GLU A 11 6.42 24.61 0.79
C GLU A 11 5.69 23.27 0.96
N ILE A 12 6.02 22.24 0.17
CA ILE A 12 5.48 20.89 0.32
C ILE A 12 5.88 20.28 1.67
N THR A 13 7.13 20.48 2.09
CA THR A 13 7.61 20.03 3.41
C THR A 13 6.79 20.68 4.54
N SER A 14 6.55 21.98 4.44
CA SER A 14 5.69 22.72 5.38
C SER A 14 4.25 22.22 5.37
N ALA A 15 3.70 21.95 4.18
CA ALA A 15 2.36 21.38 4.01
C ALA A 15 2.26 19.97 4.63
N THR A 16 3.28 19.14 4.45
CA THR A 16 3.36 17.78 5.01
C THR A 16 3.30 17.81 6.54
N ILE A 17 4.06 18.71 7.17
CA ILE A 17 4.02 18.92 8.63
C ILE A 17 2.62 19.36 9.08
N ALA A 18 2.01 20.33 8.38
CA ALA A 18 0.69 20.82 8.70
C ALA A 18 -0.40 19.74 8.56
N ILE A 19 -0.30 18.89 7.53
CA ILE A 19 -1.18 17.72 7.33
C ILE A 19 -1.01 16.73 8.48
N GLY A 20 0.23 16.45 8.91
CA GLY A 20 0.50 15.57 10.04
C GLY A 20 -0.17 16.03 11.33
N ILE A 21 -0.11 17.33 11.63
CA ILE A 21 -0.79 17.95 12.78
C ILE A 21 -2.32 17.78 12.68
N ARG A 22 -2.89 17.94 11.47
CA ARG A 22 -4.33 17.76 11.27
C ARG A 22 -4.76 16.31 11.45
N LYS A 23 -4.00 15.36 10.90
CA LYS A 23 -4.33 13.92 10.96
C LYS A 23 -4.43 13.39 12.38
N VAL A 24 -3.52 13.79 13.27
CA VAL A 24 -3.56 13.36 14.68
C VAL A 24 -4.71 13.99 15.49
N LYS A 25 -5.33 15.06 14.98
CA LYS A 25 -6.47 15.75 15.60
C LYS A 25 -7.84 15.29 15.07
N ILE A 26 -7.87 14.41 14.07
CA ILE A 26 -9.13 13.86 13.56
C ILE A 26 -9.80 13.04 14.66
N ARG A 27 -11.13 13.18 14.81
CA ARG A 27 -11.92 12.35 15.73
C ARG A 27 -11.68 10.87 15.42
N LYS A 28 -11.31 10.08 16.44
CA LYS A 28 -10.95 8.65 16.30
C LYS A 28 -11.94 7.84 15.45
N LEU A 29 -13.24 8.00 15.66
CA LEU A 29 -14.26 7.31 14.86
C LEU A 29 -14.17 7.66 13.36
N ASN A 30 -14.02 8.94 13.02
CA ASN A 30 -13.88 9.37 11.62
C ASN A 30 -12.59 8.82 11.01
N GLN A 31 -11.49 8.88 11.77
CA GLN A 31 -10.20 8.33 11.34
C GLN A 31 -10.27 6.83 11.07
N PHE A 32 -10.97 6.08 11.92
CA PHE A 32 -11.16 4.64 11.73
C PHE A 32 -12.02 4.32 10.49
N ILE A 33 -13.13 5.04 10.28
CA ILE A 33 -13.97 4.89 9.08
C ILE A 33 -13.16 5.20 7.81
N LEU A 34 -12.43 6.32 7.80
CA LEU A 34 -11.57 6.68 6.67
C LEU A 34 -10.43 5.68 6.45
N ALA A 35 -9.96 5.02 7.51
CA ALA A 35 -8.96 3.96 7.41
C ALA A 35 -9.54 2.68 6.80
N ILE A 36 -10.78 2.31 7.11
CA ILE A 36 -11.47 1.20 6.44
C ILE A 36 -11.55 1.48 4.93
N LEU A 37 -11.96 2.69 4.54
CA LEU A 37 -11.98 3.08 3.13
C LEU A 37 -10.59 3.03 2.50
N GLY A 38 -9.55 3.48 3.21
CA GLY A 38 -8.18 3.43 2.72
C GLY A 38 -7.69 2.00 2.43
N GLY A 39 -8.01 1.05 3.33
CA GLY A 39 -7.75 -0.36 3.11
C GLY A 39 -8.51 -0.94 1.92
N ALA A 40 -9.80 -0.64 1.82
CA ALA A 40 -10.65 -1.09 0.73
C ALA A 40 -10.18 -0.54 -0.63
N PHE A 41 -9.78 0.72 -0.73
CA PHE A 41 -9.28 1.31 -1.98
C PHE A 41 -8.00 0.66 -2.47
N ILE A 42 -7.05 0.37 -1.56
CA ILE A 42 -5.85 -0.40 -1.91
C ILE A 42 -6.21 -1.82 -2.32
N ALA A 43 -7.16 -2.46 -1.65
CA ALA A 43 -7.61 -3.80 -2.01
C ALA A 43 -8.32 -3.86 -3.38
N PHE A 44 -9.16 -2.87 -3.73
CA PHE A 44 -9.76 -2.77 -5.07
C PHE A 44 -8.69 -2.63 -6.16
N ALA A 45 -7.67 -1.81 -5.91
CA ALA A 45 -6.56 -1.65 -6.85
C ALA A 45 -5.73 -2.94 -6.98
N ALA A 46 -5.47 -3.62 -5.86
CA ALA A 46 -4.77 -4.90 -5.82
C ALA A 46 -5.52 -5.99 -6.61
N GLU A 47 -6.83 -6.11 -6.38
CA GLU A 47 -7.68 -7.04 -7.12
C GLU A 47 -7.76 -6.69 -8.60
N GLY A 48 -8.08 -5.45 -8.96
CA GLY A 48 -8.18 -5.02 -10.35
C GLY A 48 -6.87 -5.25 -11.11
N SER A 49 -5.73 -5.04 -10.46
CA SER A 49 -4.41 -5.31 -11.03
C SER A 49 -4.18 -6.81 -11.29
N ASN A 50 -4.64 -7.69 -10.38
CA ASN A 50 -4.56 -9.14 -10.57
C ASN A 50 -5.48 -9.59 -11.70
N MET A 51 -6.74 -9.12 -11.73
CA MET A 51 -7.71 -9.40 -12.78
C MET A 51 -7.16 -9.03 -14.17
N ALA A 52 -6.48 -7.89 -14.28
CA ALA A 52 -5.90 -7.45 -15.54
C ALA A 52 -4.69 -8.30 -15.98
N ALA A 53 -3.90 -8.82 -15.03
CA ALA A 53 -2.57 -9.35 -15.32
C ALA A 53 -2.42 -10.88 -15.11
N PHE A 54 -3.39 -11.59 -14.51
CA PHE A 54 -3.19 -12.98 -14.08
C PHE A 54 -2.75 -13.93 -15.21
N ASN A 55 -3.30 -13.77 -16.42
CA ASN A 55 -2.90 -14.56 -17.58
C ASN A 55 -1.46 -14.24 -18.05
N LEU A 56 -1.04 -12.98 -17.92
CA LEU A 56 0.31 -12.55 -18.27
C LEU A 56 1.34 -13.03 -17.23
N PHE A 57 0.94 -13.20 -15.97
CA PHE A 57 1.79 -13.79 -14.93
C PHE A 57 2.00 -15.30 -15.11
N ALA A 58 1.13 -15.99 -15.84
CA ALA A 58 1.21 -17.43 -16.03
C ALA A 58 2.41 -17.88 -16.90
N LYS A 59 3.02 -16.96 -17.66
CA LYS A 59 4.09 -17.26 -18.60
C LYS A 59 5.33 -16.37 -18.36
N PRO A 60 6.55 -16.94 -18.23
CA PRO A 60 7.77 -16.15 -18.00
C PRO A 60 8.00 -15.05 -19.04
N GLU A 61 7.72 -15.31 -20.31
CA GLU A 61 7.92 -14.37 -21.42
C GLU A 61 7.00 -13.15 -21.37
N THR A 62 5.85 -13.24 -20.70
CA THR A 62 4.92 -12.12 -20.52
C THR A 62 4.93 -11.53 -19.11
N TYR A 63 5.74 -12.08 -18.20
CA TYR A 63 5.72 -11.71 -16.77
C TYR A 63 5.97 -10.21 -16.55
N GLY A 64 6.98 -9.65 -17.23
CA GLY A 64 7.30 -8.22 -17.15
C GLY A 64 6.17 -7.32 -17.67
N LEU A 65 5.49 -7.73 -18.74
CA LEU A 65 4.31 -7.03 -19.26
C LEU A 65 3.13 -7.09 -18.29
N GLY A 66 2.92 -8.25 -17.66
CA GLY A 66 1.93 -8.41 -16.59
C GLY A 66 2.21 -7.48 -15.42
N LYS A 67 3.47 -7.35 -14.99
CA LYS A 67 3.90 -6.43 -13.93
C LYS A 67 3.65 -4.97 -14.29
N ALA A 68 3.96 -4.59 -15.53
CA ALA A 68 3.69 -3.24 -16.02
C ALA A 68 2.19 -2.92 -16.07
N LEU A 69 1.35 -3.82 -16.59
CA LEU A 69 -0.10 -3.65 -16.63
C LEU A 69 -0.70 -3.58 -15.22
N ALA A 70 -0.29 -4.49 -14.33
CA ALA A 70 -0.71 -4.48 -12.94
C ALA A 70 -0.39 -3.14 -12.26
N GLY A 71 0.82 -2.61 -12.46
CA GLY A 71 1.23 -1.33 -11.88
C GLY A 71 0.45 -0.12 -12.41
N ALA A 72 0.10 -0.12 -13.70
CA ALA A 72 -0.73 0.93 -14.28
C ALA A 72 -2.13 0.97 -13.64
N ILE A 73 -2.73 -0.19 -13.37
CA ILE A 73 -4.05 -0.29 -12.71
C ILE A 73 -3.95 -0.01 -11.21
N PHE A 74 -2.87 -0.46 -10.55
CA PHE A 74 -2.72 -0.32 -9.10
C PHE A 74 -2.65 1.15 -8.64
N GLY A 75 -2.15 2.05 -9.50
CA GLY A 75 -2.12 3.50 -9.25
C GLY A 75 -3.45 4.08 -8.78
N THR A 76 -4.57 3.54 -9.24
CA THR A 76 -5.93 3.95 -8.85
C THR A 76 -6.15 3.89 -7.34
N GLY A 77 -5.55 2.93 -6.63
CA GLY A 77 -5.75 2.79 -5.19
C GLY A 77 -5.30 4.02 -4.40
N LEU A 78 -4.09 4.51 -4.65
CA LEU A 78 -3.58 5.70 -3.97
C LEU A 78 -4.28 6.99 -4.47
N MET A 79 -4.72 7.03 -5.73
CA MET A 79 -5.53 8.13 -6.24
C MET A 79 -6.85 8.26 -5.47
N LEU A 80 -7.56 7.15 -5.25
CA LEU A 80 -8.77 7.13 -4.43
C LEU A 80 -8.49 7.59 -3.00
N VAL A 81 -7.42 7.09 -2.39
CA VAL A 81 -7.03 7.50 -1.03
C VAL A 81 -6.82 9.01 -0.93
N ILE A 82 -6.05 9.60 -1.85
CA ILE A 82 -5.68 11.03 -1.78
C ILE A 82 -6.82 11.95 -2.22
N ILE A 83 -7.58 11.57 -3.25
CA ILE A 83 -8.63 12.43 -3.81
C ILE A 83 -9.92 12.33 -2.99
N ALA A 84 -10.32 11.12 -2.59
CA ALA A 84 -11.52 10.91 -1.77
C ALA A 84 -11.27 11.16 -0.27
N GLY A 85 -10.00 11.33 0.15
CA GLY A 85 -9.66 11.74 1.51
C GLY A 85 -9.66 10.62 2.55
N ALA A 86 -9.28 9.41 2.16
CA ALA A 86 -9.14 8.27 3.08
C ALA A 86 -7.82 8.33 3.90
N GLU A 87 -7.75 7.53 4.96
CA GLU A 87 -6.54 7.39 5.77
C GLU A 87 -5.79 6.11 5.38
N LEU A 88 -4.50 6.23 5.08
CA LEU A 88 -3.64 5.11 4.72
C LEU A 88 -2.36 5.15 5.53
N PHE A 89 -2.05 4.06 6.24
CA PHE A 89 -0.90 3.98 7.14
C PHE A 89 0.41 4.35 6.45
N THR A 90 0.67 3.79 5.27
CA THR A 90 1.93 3.98 4.54
C THR A 90 2.18 5.44 4.20
N GLY A 91 1.14 6.19 3.82
CA GLY A 91 1.22 7.65 3.66
C GLY A 91 1.27 8.42 4.99
N ASN A 92 0.62 7.91 6.04
CA ASN A 92 0.67 8.49 7.38
C ASN A 92 2.03 8.35 8.07
N VAL A 93 2.97 7.56 7.51
CA VAL A 93 4.37 7.57 7.93
C VAL A 93 4.96 8.99 7.85
N LEU A 94 4.48 9.84 6.93
CA LEU A 94 4.89 11.24 6.81
C LEU A 94 4.56 12.12 8.03
N ILE A 95 3.72 11.66 8.97
CA ILE A 95 3.48 12.34 10.26
C ILE A 95 4.80 12.54 11.04
N LEU A 96 5.82 11.69 10.79
CA LEU A 96 7.16 11.84 11.34
C LEU A 96 7.78 13.23 11.08
N ALA A 97 7.46 13.90 9.96
CA ALA A 97 7.91 15.27 9.72
C ALA A 97 7.40 16.26 10.80
N GLY A 98 6.19 16.01 11.32
CA GLY A 98 5.61 16.74 12.45
C GLY A 98 6.31 16.43 13.78
N ILE A 99 6.75 15.18 14.00
CA ILE A 99 7.56 14.78 15.16
C ILE A 99 8.92 15.50 15.11
N PHE A 100 9.63 15.44 13.98
CA PHE A 100 10.93 16.09 13.82
C PHE A 100 10.85 17.60 14.02
N SER A 101 9.72 18.20 13.60
CA SER A 101 9.41 19.61 13.85
C SER A 101 8.94 19.93 15.27
N ARG A 102 8.81 18.92 16.15
CA ARG A 102 8.26 19.04 17.51
C ARG A 102 6.83 19.61 17.56
N LYS A 103 6.05 19.41 16.49
CA LYS A 103 4.65 19.89 16.37
C LYS A 103 3.60 18.79 16.60
N VAL A 104 4.05 17.53 16.66
CA VAL A 104 3.23 16.35 16.96
C VAL A 104 3.96 15.55 18.02
N LYS A 105 3.23 14.96 18.98
CA LYS A 105 3.81 14.04 19.98
C LYS A 105 3.89 12.62 19.42
N ILE A 106 4.89 11.85 19.87
CA ILE A 106 5.08 10.46 19.44
C ILE A 106 3.82 9.62 19.74
N GLU A 107 3.20 9.82 20.91
CA GLU A 107 1.97 9.12 21.32
C GLU A 107 0.79 9.39 20.38
N GLU A 108 0.64 10.64 19.91
CA GLU A 108 -0.40 11.04 18.96
C GLU A 108 -0.20 10.35 17.60
N MET A 109 1.05 10.27 17.15
CA MET A 109 1.42 9.56 15.93
C MET A 109 1.18 8.06 16.06
N LEU A 110 1.63 7.42 17.15
CA LEU A 110 1.43 5.99 17.37
C LEU A 110 -0.06 5.63 17.46
N THR A 111 -0.87 6.46 18.12
CA THR A 111 -2.33 6.29 18.17
C THR A 111 -2.93 6.34 16.77
N ASN A 112 -2.53 7.33 15.95
CA ASN A 112 -2.97 7.42 14.55
C ASN A 112 -2.54 6.17 13.76
N TRP A 113 -1.27 5.80 13.83
CA TRP A 113 -0.72 4.67 13.06
C TRP A 113 -1.45 3.37 13.40
N VAL A 114 -1.61 3.03 14.67
CA VAL A 114 -2.30 1.80 15.08
C VAL A 114 -3.76 1.81 14.61
N LEU A 115 -4.48 2.91 14.84
CA LEU A 115 -5.89 3.00 14.46
C LEU A 115 -6.09 2.88 12.95
N VAL A 116 -5.25 3.56 12.17
CA VAL A 116 -5.32 3.54 10.71
C VAL A 116 -4.88 2.19 10.16
N TYR A 117 -3.85 1.57 10.73
CA TYR A 117 -3.37 0.25 10.32
C TYR A 117 -4.43 -0.83 10.52
N ILE A 118 -5.11 -0.83 11.67
CA ILE A 118 -6.22 -1.75 11.95
C ILE A 118 -7.39 -1.49 11.00
N GLY A 119 -7.78 -0.22 10.79
CA GLY A 119 -8.84 0.11 9.85
C GLY A 119 -8.51 -0.33 8.42
N ASN A 120 -7.28 -0.08 7.96
CA ASN A 120 -6.80 -0.52 6.67
C ASN A 120 -6.90 -2.05 6.52
N PHE A 121 -6.54 -2.82 7.56
CA PHE A 121 -6.66 -4.28 7.56
C PHE A 121 -8.13 -4.74 7.44
N VAL A 122 -9.04 -4.13 8.20
CA VAL A 122 -10.48 -4.43 8.13
C VAL A 122 -11.03 -4.16 6.72
N GLY A 123 -10.68 -3.02 6.12
CA GLY A 123 -11.08 -2.68 4.76
C GLY A 123 -10.55 -3.67 3.72
N ALA A 124 -9.29 -4.09 3.85
CA ALA A 124 -8.67 -5.02 2.92
C ALA A 124 -9.29 -6.43 3.00
N ILE A 125 -9.54 -6.94 4.22
CA ILE A 125 -10.22 -8.23 4.42
C ILE A 125 -11.64 -8.21 3.89
N LEU A 126 -12.37 -7.10 4.05
CA LEU A 126 -13.73 -6.97 3.54
C LEU A 126 -13.79 -7.22 2.03
N ILE A 127 -12.86 -6.62 1.27
CA ILE A 127 -12.76 -6.83 -0.18
C ILE A 127 -12.32 -8.26 -0.51
N ALA A 128 -11.34 -8.81 0.21
CA ALA A 128 -10.92 -10.21 0.03
C ALA A 128 -12.09 -11.20 0.22
N TYR A 129 -12.93 -10.98 1.23
CA TYR A 129 -14.13 -11.77 1.46
C TYR A 129 -15.15 -11.61 0.33
N MET A 130 -15.44 -10.38 -0.10
CA MET A 130 -16.34 -10.11 -1.23
C MET A 130 -15.87 -10.78 -2.53
N MET A 131 -14.57 -10.83 -2.77
CA MET A 131 -13.99 -11.50 -3.93
C MET A 131 -14.24 -13.01 -3.94
N VAL A 132 -14.13 -13.65 -2.77
CA VAL A 132 -14.47 -15.07 -2.62
C VAL A 132 -15.98 -15.30 -2.82
N GLN A 133 -16.83 -14.49 -2.19
CA GLN A 133 -18.29 -14.65 -2.26
C GLN A 133 -18.87 -14.32 -3.64
N SER A 134 -18.27 -13.40 -4.37
CA SER A 134 -18.71 -13.04 -5.73
C SER A 134 -18.44 -14.14 -6.76
N GLY A 135 -17.57 -15.11 -6.46
CA GLY A 135 -17.14 -16.14 -7.40
C GLY A 135 -16.18 -15.65 -8.47
N LEU A 136 -15.70 -14.41 -8.42
CA LEU A 136 -14.81 -13.85 -9.45
C LEU A 136 -13.46 -14.57 -9.54
N PHE A 137 -13.00 -15.24 -8.49
CA PHE A 137 -11.81 -16.10 -8.57
C PHE A 137 -11.95 -17.28 -9.55
N ASN A 138 -13.16 -17.61 -10.01
CA ASN A 138 -13.40 -18.56 -11.11
C ASN A 138 -13.01 -18.01 -12.49
N SER A 139 -12.69 -16.72 -12.61
CA SER A 139 -12.36 -16.06 -13.87
C SER A 139 -11.15 -16.68 -14.55
N GLY A 140 -11.22 -16.77 -15.88
CA GLY A 140 -10.17 -17.42 -16.68
C GLY A 140 -9.97 -18.89 -16.34
N ALA A 141 -11.07 -19.64 -16.18
CA ALA A 141 -11.06 -21.05 -15.77
C ALA A 141 -10.29 -21.30 -14.47
N ASN A 142 -10.68 -20.59 -13.40
CA ASN A 142 -10.01 -20.58 -12.08
C ASN A 142 -8.60 -19.97 -12.07
N GLY A 143 -8.15 -19.39 -13.19
CA GLY A 143 -6.82 -18.79 -13.33
C GLY A 143 -6.57 -17.64 -12.37
N LEU A 144 -7.58 -16.83 -12.07
CA LEU A 144 -7.45 -15.74 -11.10
C LEU A 144 -7.28 -16.28 -9.67
N GLY A 145 -8.11 -17.24 -9.24
CA GLY A 145 -7.96 -17.89 -7.93
C GLY A 145 -6.59 -18.55 -7.75
N ALA A 146 -6.12 -19.23 -8.80
CA ALA A 146 -4.78 -19.81 -8.85
C ALA A 146 -3.67 -18.75 -8.70
N ALA A 147 -3.77 -17.62 -9.41
CA ALA A 147 -2.80 -16.53 -9.31
C ALA A 147 -2.81 -15.89 -7.92
N THR A 148 -3.99 -15.66 -7.33
CA THR A 148 -4.14 -15.14 -5.97
C THR A 148 -3.45 -16.03 -4.94
N LEU A 149 -3.62 -17.36 -5.03
CA LEU A 149 -2.90 -18.31 -4.16
C LEU A 149 -1.38 -18.23 -4.35
N LYS A 150 -0.90 -18.24 -5.60
CA LYS A 150 0.55 -18.16 -5.91
C LYS A 150 1.19 -16.88 -5.37
N ILE A 151 0.52 -15.73 -5.54
CA ILE A 151 0.98 -14.44 -5.03
C ILE A 151 1.05 -14.47 -3.50
N ALA A 152 0.03 -15.01 -2.84
CA ALA A 152 0.01 -15.11 -1.38
C ALA A 152 1.11 -16.03 -0.85
N VAL A 153 1.32 -17.21 -1.45
CA VAL A 153 2.40 -18.14 -1.10
C VAL A 153 3.77 -17.48 -1.28
N TYR A 154 4.01 -16.80 -2.40
CA TYR A 154 5.26 -16.09 -2.63
C TYR A 154 5.55 -15.09 -1.50
N LYS A 155 4.53 -14.31 -1.10
CA LYS A 155 4.69 -13.25 -0.08
C LYS A 155 4.98 -13.78 1.32
N VAL A 156 4.39 -14.90 1.72
CA VAL A 156 4.68 -15.54 3.02
C VAL A 156 5.95 -16.40 3.01
N GLY A 157 6.51 -16.65 1.83
CA GLY A 157 7.78 -17.35 1.62
C GLY A 157 9.00 -16.42 1.53
N LEU A 158 8.83 -15.11 1.72
CA LEU A 158 9.95 -14.18 1.74
C LEU A 158 10.74 -14.30 3.04
N ASP A 159 12.07 -14.27 2.92
CA ASP A 159 12.95 -14.08 4.07
C ASP A 159 12.83 -12.65 4.61
N PHE A 160 13.15 -12.49 5.90
CA PHE A 160 13.00 -11.22 6.62
C PHE A 160 13.71 -10.05 5.93
N MET A 161 14.99 -10.22 5.56
CA MET A 161 15.79 -9.13 4.98
C MET A 161 15.32 -8.72 3.58
N PRO A 162 15.07 -9.65 2.63
CA PRO A 162 14.38 -9.33 1.38
C PRO A 162 13.05 -8.61 1.58
N ALA A 163 12.17 -9.11 2.46
CA ALA A 163 10.88 -8.48 2.74
C ALA A 163 11.03 -7.05 3.30
N LEU A 164 12.00 -6.83 4.18
CA LEU A 164 12.34 -5.52 4.73
C LEU A 164 12.77 -4.53 3.63
N PHE A 165 13.71 -4.91 2.76
CA PHE A 165 14.20 -4.02 1.70
C PHE A 165 13.15 -3.75 0.63
N LEU A 166 12.38 -4.78 0.24
CA LEU A 166 11.24 -4.59 -0.66
C LEU A 166 10.20 -3.65 -0.04
N GLY A 167 9.95 -3.74 1.27
CA GLY A 167 9.13 -2.79 2.01
C GLY A 167 9.67 -1.37 2.00
N LEU A 168 10.98 -1.22 2.21
CA LEU A 168 11.65 0.08 2.23
C LEU A 168 11.53 0.79 0.88
N MET A 169 11.89 0.12 -0.20
CA MET A 169 11.82 0.71 -1.54
C MET A 169 10.38 1.03 -1.96
N CYS A 170 9.41 0.19 -1.56
CA CYS A 170 7.99 0.47 -1.79
C CYS A 170 7.58 1.79 -1.15
N ASN A 171 7.77 1.95 0.16
CA ASN A 171 7.19 3.11 0.83
C ASN A 171 8.00 4.39 0.66
N TRP A 172 9.25 4.30 0.19
CA TRP A 172 9.94 5.48 -0.35
C TRP A 172 9.13 6.06 -1.52
N LEU A 173 8.76 5.24 -2.51
CA LEU A 173 7.99 5.67 -3.66
C LEU A 173 6.55 6.09 -3.30
N VAL A 174 5.88 5.36 -2.41
CA VAL A 174 4.51 5.71 -1.96
C VAL A 174 4.51 7.04 -1.20
N CYS A 175 5.42 7.24 -0.23
CA CYS A 175 5.50 8.52 0.48
C CYS A 175 5.92 9.66 -0.45
N LEU A 176 6.77 9.42 -1.44
CA LEU A 176 7.13 10.42 -2.45
C LEU A 176 5.92 10.80 -3.31
N ALA A 177 5.10 9.84 -3.76
CA ALA A 177 3.83 10.11 -4.44
C ALA A 177 2.89 10.97 -3.60
N VAL A 178 2.69 10.61 -2.33
CA VAL A 178 1.85 11.39 -1.40
C VAL A 178 2.41 12.80 -1.22
N TRP A 179 3.71 12.93 -0.95
CA TRP A 179 4.38 14.21 -0.77
C TRP A 179 4.26 15.10 -2.02
N MET A 180 4.54 14.57 -3.22
CA MET A 180 4.40 15.31 -4.48
C MET A 180 2.94 15.71 -4.74
N SER A 181 1.97 14.87 -4.38
CA SER A 181 0.55 15.19 -4.53
C SER A 181 0.11 16.39 -3.68
N PHE A 182 0.79 16.68 -2.57
CA PHE A 182 0.53 17.89 -1.77
C PHE A 182 1.02 19.17 -2.46
N GLY A 183 1.94 19.03 -3.41
CA GLY A 183 2.46 20.15 -4.20
C GLY A 183 1.50 20.65 -5.26
N SER A 184 0.62 19.78 -5.78
CA SER A 184 -0.32 20.17 -6.83
C SER A 184 -1.67 20.66 -6.27
N LYS A 185 -2.19 21.74 -6.86
CA LYS A 185 -3.49 22.33 -6.50
C LYS A 185 -4.67 21.79 -7.28
N ASN A 186 -4.45 21.07 -8.38
CA ASN A 186 -5.49 20.49 -9.23
C ASN A 186 -5.44 18.95 -9.20
N ILE A 187 -6.56 18.30 -9.53
CA ILE A 187 -6.69 16.84 -9.47
C ILE A 187 -5.76 16.16 -10.49
N VAL A 188 -5.61 16.73 -11.69
CA VAL A 188 -4.79 16.14 -12.77
C VAL A 188 -3.32 16.01 -12.35
N GLY A 189 -2.74 17.07 -11.77
CA GLY A 189 -1.37 17.04 -11.27
C GLY A 189 -1.18 16.05 -10.13
N LYS A 190 -2.17 15.90 -9.23
CA LYS A 190 -2.15 14.86 -8.20
C LYS A 190 -2.17 13.46 -8.79
N VAL A 191 -3.02 13.22 -9.80
CA VAL A 191 -3.10 11.93 -10.51
C VAL A 191 -1.75 11.57 -11.10
N PHE A 192 -1.08 12.48 -11.82
CA PHE A 192 0.24 12.19 -12.41
C PHE A 192 1.34 12.04 -11.35
N ALA A 193 1.33 12.85 -10.28
CA ALA A 193 2.26 12.72 -9.17
C ALA A 193 2.15 11.35 -8.45
N ILE A 194 0.95 10.76 -8.46
CA ILE A 194 0.68 9.44 -7.89
C ILE A 194 0.97 8.33 -8.90
N PHE A 195 0.54 8.47 -10.15
CA PHE A 195 0.56 7.39 -11.14
C PHE A 195 1.96 6.81 -11.36
N PHE A 196 2.95 7.67 -11.66
CA PHE A 196 4.27 7.18 -12.04
C PHE A 196 5.04 6.47 -10.91
N PRO A 197 5.13 7.02 -9.67
CA PRO A 197 5.82 6.30 -8.59
C PRO A 197 5.15 4.98 -8.21
N ILE A 198 3.81 4.94 -8.28
CA ILE A 198 3.05 3.72 -7.96
C ILE A 198 3.20 2.66 -9.04
N TRP A 199 3.15 3.08 -10.31
CA TRP A 199 3.44 2.20 -11.44
C TRP A 199 4.85 1.60 -11.33
N LEU A 200 5.84 2.43 -10.98
CA LEU A 200 7.22 2.00 -10.82
C LEU A 200 7.37 0.92 -9.74
N PHE A 201 6.86 1.15 -8.52
CA PHE A 201 7.08 0.19 -7.43
C PHE A 201 6.41 -1.17 -7.69
N ILE A 202 5.21 -1.18 -8.28
CA ILE A 202 4.49 -2.42 -8.58
C ILE A 202 5.21 -3.18 -9.70
N THR A 203 5.66 -2.47 -10.74
CA THR A 203 6.43 -3.07 -11.83
C THR A 203 7.73 -3.68 -11.30
N SER A 204 8.41 -2.99 -10.38
CA SER A 204 9.61 -3.48 -9.69
C SER A 204 9.36 -4.61 -8.69
N GLY A 205 8.10 -4.90 -8.34
CA GLY A 205 7.75 -5.98 -7.42
C GLY A 205 8.06 -5.69 -5.95
N PHE A 206 8.02 -4.43 -5.53
CA PHE A 206 8.22 -4.06 -4.12
C PHE A 206 7.00 -4.43 -3.25
N GLU A 207 7.20 -4.46 -1.93
CA GLU A 207 6.21 -4.99 -0.98
C GLU A 207 5.50 -3.85 -0.20
N HIS A 208 4.17 -3.83 -0.27
CA HIS A 208 3.35 -2.81 0.40
C HIS A 208 2.51 -3.47 1.50
N SER A 209 2.73 -3.09 2.76
CA SER A 209 2.06 -3.70 3.93
C SER A 209 0.54 -3.76 3.79
N ILE A 210 -0.10 -2.65 3.38
CA ILE A 210 -1.56 -2.60 3.24
C ILE A 210 -2.07 -3.34 1.99
N ALA A 211 -1.25 -3.50 0.96
CA ALA A 211 -1.64 -4.34 -0.18
C ALA A 211 -1.55 -5.82 0.20
N ASN A 212 -0.57 -6.17 1.03
CA ASN A 212 -0.40 -7.53 1.54
C ASN A 212 -1.52 -7.93 2.50
N MET A 213 -2.15 -6.97 3.18
CA MET A 213 -3.41 -7.16 3.92
C MET A 213 -4.59 -7.55 3.03
N TYR A 214 -4.50 -7.37 1.70
CA TYR A 214 -5.44 -7.95 0.75
C TYR A 214 -4.90 -9.28 0.22
N TYR A 215 -3.71 -9.27 -0.41
CA TYR A 215 -3.20 -10.42 -1.17
C TYR A 215 -3.10 -11.69 -0.34
N ILE A 216 -2.61 -11.59 0.89
CA ILE A 216 -2.37 -12.77 1.72
C ILE A 216 -3.67 -13.30 2.32
N PRO A 217 -4.55 -12.46 2.94
CA PRO A 217 -5.88 -12.91 3.35
C PRO A 217 -6.73 -13.46 2.20
N ALA A 218 -6.70 -12.84 1.01
CA ALA A 218 -7.39 -13.35 -0.18
C ALA A 218 -6.90 -14.75 -0.56
N GLY A 219 -5.57 -14.98 -0.54
CA GLY A 219 -5.00 -16.31 -0.73
C GLY A 219 -5.39 -17.31 0.36
N ILE A 220 -5.36 -16.91 1.64
CA ILE A 220 -5.78 -17.77 2.76
C ILE A 220 -7.24 -18.20 2.59
N LEU A 221 -8.14 -17.27 2.25
CA LEU A 221 -9.55 -17.58 2.01
C LEU A 221 -9.72 -18.46 0.77
N ALA A 222 -8.94 -18.23 -0.29
CA ALA A 222 -8.99 -19.02 -1.52
C ALA A 222 -8.57 -20.49 -1.32
N LYS A 223 -7.79 -20.82 -0.26
CA LYS A 223 -7.45 -22.20 0.07
C LYS A 223 -8.66 -23.10 0.37
N SER A 224 -9.79 -22.50 0.73
CA SER A 224 -11.03 -23.24 1.02
C SER A 224 -11.71 -23.83 -0.22
N ASN A 225 -11.27 -23.47 -1.43
CA ASN A 225 -11.83 -23.94 -2.68
C ASN A 225 -10.86 -24.89 -3.39
N GLU A 226 -11.25 -26.16 -3.51
CA GLU A 226 -10.42 -27.21 -4.13
C GLU A 226 -10.10 -26.94 -5.61
N ALA A 227 -11.01 -26.31 -6.36
CA ALA A 227 -10.80 -26.02 -7.78
C ALA A 227 -9.72 -24.93 -7.99
N TRP A 228 -9.69 -23.90 -7.13
CA TRP A 228 -8.65 -22.86 -7.17
C TRP A 228 -7.30 -23.43 -6.73
N VAL A 229 -7.29 -24.29 -5.71
CA VAL A 229 -6.09 -24.99 -5.26
C VAL A 229 -5.52 -25.89 -6.36
N ALA A 230 -6.36 -26.71 -7.00
CA ALA A 230 -5.95 -27.57 -8.11
C ALA A 230 -5.37 -26.76 -9.29
N ALA A 231 -6.03 -25.67 -9.67
CA ALA A 231 -5.56 -24.77 -10.73
C ALA A 231 -4.23 -24.06 -10.39
N SER A 232 -3.92 -23.90 -9.11
CA SER A 232 -2.67 -23.27 -8.68
C SER A 232 -1.43 -24.15 -8.88
N GLY A 233 -1.56 -25.48 -8.82
CA GLY A 233 -0.41 -26.39 -8.86
C GLY A 233 0.57 -26.23 -7.70
N LEU A 234 0.14 -25.58 -6.59
CA LEU A 234 0.95 -25.42 -5.38
C LEU A 234 1.03 -26.75 -4.60
N SER A 235 2.18 -27.01 -3.99
CA SER A 235 2.36 -28.19 -3.13
C SER A 235 1.58 -28.05 -1.80
N ALA A 236 1.31 -29.19 -1.17
CA ALA A 236 0.69 -29.20 0.17
C ALA A 236 1.51 -28.42 1.20
N GLU A 237 2.85 -28.48 1.12
CA GLU A 237 3.77 -27.73 1.98
C GLU A 237 3.64 -26.21 1.78
N GLN A 238 3.61 -25.76 0.53
CA GLN A 238 3.42 -24.34 0.19
C GLN A 238 2.08 -23.82 0.71
N LEU A 239 1.01 -24.62 0.57
CA LEU A 239 -0.31 -24.27 1.08
C LEU A 239 -0.35 -24.29 2.62
N ALA A 240 0.35 -25.21 3.28
CA ALA A 240 0.47 -25.24 4.73
C ALA A 240 1.16 -24.00 5.29
N ASN A 241 2.22 -23.52 4.62
CA ASN A 241 2.90 -22.28 4.98
C ASN A 241 2.04 -21.02 4.73
N LEU A 242 1.03 -21.08 3.86
CA LEU A 242 0.05 -20.01 3.70
C LEU A 242 -0.98 -20.01 4.84
N ASN A 243 -0.64 -19.35 5.95
CA ASN A 243 -1.47 -19.21 7.14
C ASN A 243 -1.29 -17.83 7.81
N TRP A 244 -2.14 -17.53 8.80
CA TRP A 244 -2.11 -16.25 9.53
C TRP A 244 -0.83 -16.01 10.32
N GLY A 245 -0.17 -17.07 10.80
CA GLY A 245 1.12 -16.98 11.49
C GLY A 245 2.21 -16.49 10.54
N SER A 246 2.43 -17.21 9.44
CA SER A 246 3.40 -16.83 8.40
C SER A 246 3.08 -15.48 7.76
N PHE A 247 1.80 -15.12 7.63
CA PHE A 247 1.39 -13.79 7.23
C PHE A 247 1.98 -12.71 8.15
N VAL A 248 1.84 -12.86 9.47
CA VAL A 248 2.33 -11.87 10.43
C VAL A 248 3.86 -11.89 10.50
N THR A 249 4.48 -13.06 10.67
CA THR A 249 5.91 -13.17 10.98
C THR A 249 6.80 -12.98 9.75
N SER A 250 6.45 -13.61 8.63
CA SER A 250 7.30 -13.63 7.44
C SER A 250 7.03 -12.47 6.49
N ASN A 251 5.85 -11.85 6.56
CA ASN A 251 5.49 -10.76 5.66
C ASN A 251 5.15 -9.45 6.38
N LEU A 252 4.11 -9.43 7.21
CA LEU A 252 3.52 -8.17 7.69
C LEU A 252 4.52 -7.37 8.53
N ILE A 253 5.23 -8.01 9.46
CA ILE A 253 6.26 -7.36 10.30
C ILE A 253 7.40 -6.78 9.44
N PRO A 254 8.19 -7.58 8.68
CA PRO A 254 9.32 -7.05 7.94
C PRO A 254 8.91 -6.00 6.90
N VAL A 255 7.81 -6.21 6.17
CA VAL A 255 7.34 -5.25 5.15
C VAL A 255 6.91 -3.94 5.81
N THR A 256 6.24 -3.99 6.97
CA THR A 256 5.81 -2.77 7.68
C THR A 256 6.99 -2.00 8.24
N LEU A 257 7.99 -2.68 8.82
CA LEU A 257 9.25 -2.05 9.25
C LEU A 257 9.96 -1.38 8.07
N GLY A 258 10.04 -2.10 6.94
CA GLY A 258 10.57 -1.57 5.69
C GLY A 258 9.81 -0.31 5.28
N ASN A 259 8.48 -0.38 5.24
CA ASN A 259 7.65 0.77 4.88
C ASN A 259 7.87 1.97 5.82
N ILE A 260 7.99 1.77 7.13
CA ILE A 260 8.30 2.84 8.09
C ILE A 260 9.66 3.48 7.77
N ILE A 261 10.70 2.67 7.52
CA ILE A 261 12.04 3.18 7.19
C ILE A 261 12.02 3.95 5.87
N GLY A 262 11.40 3.38 4.83
CA GLY A 262 11.32 3.98 3.50
C GLY A 262 10.66 5.36 3.51
N GLY A 263 9.48 5.46 4.10
CA GLY A 263 8.75 6.73 4.17
C GLY A 263 9.33 7.69 5.22
N GLY A 264 9.74 7.16 6.37
CA GLY A 264 10.15 7.94 7.54
C GLY A 264 11.54 8.53 7.39
N VAL A 265 12.50 7.74 6.91
CA VAL A 265 13.88 8.20 6.71
C VAL A 265 13.98 8.93 5.37
N PHE A 266 13.69 8.23 4.27
CA PHE A 266 14.04 8.76 2.93
C PHE A 266 13.10 9.85 2.41
N VAL A 267 11.94 10.05 3.04
CA VAL A 267 11.03 11.15 2.69
C VAL A 267 10.85 12.10 3.87
N ALA A 268 10.24 11.67 4.98
CA ALA A 268 9.90 12.58 6.07
C ALA A 268 11.13 13.26 6.69
N LEU A 269 12.18 12.50 7.04
CA LEU A 269 13.40 13.03 7.66
C LEU A 269 14.24 13.85 6.68
N LEU A 270 14.57 13.31 5.50
CA LEU A 270 15.47 13.99 4.56
C LEU A 270 14.90 15.31 4.04
N TYR A 271 13.61 15.37 3.68
CA TYR A 271 12.99 16.61 3.22
C TYR A 271 12.84 17.63 4.36
N TRP A 272 12.46 17.18 5.56
CA TRP A 272 12.43 18.05 6.74
C TRP A 272 13.80 18.62 7.07
N PHE A 273 14.84 17.79 7.06
CA PHE A 273 16.20 18.22 7.38
C PHE A 273 16.68 19.29 6.40
N THR A 274 16.53 19.03 5.10
CA THR A 274 17.00 19.92 4.03
C THR A 274 16.22 21.23 3.98
N TYR A 275 14.88 21.18 4.06
CA TYR A 275 14.03 22.35 3.80
C TYR A 275 13.48 23.06 5.04
N THR A 276 13.64 22.49 6.24
CA THR A 276 13.17 23.10 7.49
C THR A 276 14.29 23.25 8.51
N LYS A 277 15.12 22.22 8.72
CA LYS A 277 16.15 22.29 9.77
C LYS A 277 17.38 23.08 9.34
N ASN A 278 17.80 22.98 8.08
CA ASN A 278 19.00 23.66 7.57
C ASN A 278 18.74 25.08 7.04
N THR A 279 17.50 25.56 7.12
CA THR A 279 17.07 26.89 6.68
C THR A 279 16.69 27.81 7.85
N ASN A 280 16.69 27.29 9.08
CA ASN A 280 16.46 28.00 10.34
C ASN A 280 17.67 27.87 11.26
#